data_AF-A0A2G2LTH9-F1
#
_entry.id   AF-A0A2G2LTH9-F1
#
_cell.length_a   1.000
_cell.length_b   1.000
_cell.length_c   1.000
_cell.angle_alpha   90.00
_cell.angle_beta   90.00
_cell.angle_gamma   90.00
#
_symmetry.space_group_name_H-M   'P 1'
#
loop_
_entity.id
_entity.type
_entity.pdbx_description
1 polymer ?
#
loop_
_entity_poly.entity_id
_entity_poly.type
_entity_poly.pdbx_seq_one_letter_code
_entity_poly.pdbx_strand_id
1 'polypeptide(L)'
;MHINGGGKMGIWLQHSAALTTLISVFFAVVTAIIGFTINQSRLRREFTQNIMLQRLSNPDLARASQLIANRVANNDSYPVAPPDDDENRLVIMLLSYYEFVAVAYLRGDLNEKTVKRQAQKAIKSTFEIARAYITERRSALNRPKLYKELEALAKRF
;
A
#
# COMPACT_ATOMS: atom_id res chain seq x y z
N MET A 1 45.87 48.45 -45.61
CA MET A 1 45.96 47.07 -45.10
C MET A 1 45.05 46.98 -43.89
N HIS A 2 43.77 46.64 -44.08
CA HIS A 2 42.74 46.62 -43.03
C HIS A 2 42.41 45.16 -42.68
N ILE A 3 42.67 44.76 -41.45
CA ILE A 3 42.48 43.39 -40.97
C ILE A 3 41.05 43.26 -40.47
N ASN A 4 40.20 42.58 -41.25
CA ASN A 4 38.80 42.31 -40.95
C ASN A 4 38.71 40.98 -40.16
N GLY A 5 38.86 41.04 -38.83
CA GLY A 5 38.97 39.84 -37.96
C GLY A 5 37.81 39.59 -36.99
N GLY A 6 36.80 40.46 -36.93
CA GLY A 6 35.80 40.44 -35.84
C GLY A 6 34.63 39.45 -35.99
N GLY A 7 34.35 38.93 -37.19
CA GLY A 7 33.11 38.17 -37.45
C GLY A 7 33.09 36.72 -36.97
N LYS A 8 34.25 36.08 -36.80
CA LYS A 8 34.31 34.65 -36.45
C LYS A 8 34.19 34.37 -34.94
N MET A 9 34.45 35.36 -34.08
CA MET A 9 34.50 35.16 -32.63
C MET A 9 33.09 35.19 -31.98
N GLY A 10 32.14 35.96 -32.55
CA GLY A 10 30.75 36.01 -32.07
C GLY A 10 29.94 34.74 -32.35
N ILE A 11 30.21 34.06 -33.48
CA ILE A 11 29.47 32.83 -33.87
C ILE A 11 29.82 31.66 -32.92
N TRP A 12 31.08 31.54 -32.47
CA TRP A 12 31.49 30.50 -31.51
C TRP A 12 30.90 30.70 -30.11
N LEU A 13 30.74 31.96 -29.67
CA LEU A 13 30.11 32.29 -28.38
C LEU A 13 28.60 32.04 -28.38
N GLN A 14 27.93 32.21 -29.52
CA GLN A 14 26.48 32.01 -29.64
C GLN A 14 26.10 30.52 -29.71
N HIS A 15 26.93 29.67 -30.31
CA HIS A 15 26.70 28.22 -30.36
C HIS A 15 26.97 27.54 -29.01
N SER A 16 27.96 27.99 -28.24
CA SER A 16 28.25 27.45 -26.91
C SER A 16 27.17 27.80 -25.88
N ALA A 17 26.60 29.01 -25.95
CA ALA A 17 25.50 29.44 -25.08
C ALA A 17 24.19 28.67 -25.34
N ALA A 18 23.90 28.32 -26.59
CA ALA A 18 22.71 27.52 -26.94
C ALA A 18 22.84 26.06 -26.49
N LEU A 19 24.04 25.48 -26.59
CA LEU A 19 24.31 24.12 -26.11
C LEU A 19 24.19 24.02 -24.58
N THR A 20 24.67 25.00 -23.82
CA THR A 20 24.58 24.98 -22.36
C THR A 20 23.14 25.12 -21.86
N THR A 21 22.28 25.88 -22.55
CA THR A 21 20.85 25.99 -22.20
C THR A 21 20.08 24.72 -22.50
N LEU A 22 20.35 24.04 -23.62
CA LEU A 22 19.69 22.77 -23.94
C LEU A 22 20.07 21.66 -22.96
N ILE A 23 21.34 21.60 -22.56
CA ILE A 23 21.82 20.63 -21.57
C ILE A 23 21.18 20.90 -20.20
N SER A 24 21.09 22.15 -19.75
CA SER A 24 20.51 22.48 -18.44
C SER A 24 19.01 22.17 -18.36
N VAL A 25 18.25 22.44 -19.43
CA VAL A 25 16.82 22.07 -19.52
C VAL A 25 16.65 20.56 -19.47
N PHE A 26 17.49 19.80 -20.17
CA PHE A 26 17.44 18.34 -20.15
C PHE A 26 17.72 17.77 -18.75
N PHE A 27 18.78 18.24 -18.09
CA PHE A 27 19.10 17.84 -16.72
C PHE A 27 17.99 18.20 -15.73
N ALA A 28 17.38 19.38 -15.87
CA ALA A 28 16.26 19.80 -15.04
C ALA A 28 15.05 18.86 -15.19
N VAL A 29 14.69 18.47 -16.41
CA VAL A 29 13.59 17.54 -16.69
C VAL A 29 13.87 16.16 -16.09
N VAL A 30 15.07 15.61 -16.31
CA VAL A 30 15.47 14.30 -15.76
C VAL A 30 15.42 14.32 -14.22
N THR A 31 15.94 15.38 -13.61
CA THR A 31 15.95 15.56 -12.16
C THR A 31 14.53 15.70 -11.61
N ALA A 32 13.64 16.40 -12.32
CA ALA A 32 12.24 16.55 -11.93
C ALA A 32 11.48 15.20 -11.99
N ILE A 33 11.71 14.39 -13.04
CA ILE A 33 11.09 13.06 -13.16
C ILE A 33 11.58 12.13 -12.03
N ILE A 34 12.89 12.09 -11.79
CA ILE A 34 13.47 11.30 -10.69
C ILE A 34 12.95 11.81 -9.34
N GLY A 35 12.91 13.12 -9.12
CA GLY A 35 12.38 13.72 -7.90
C GLY A 35 10.91 13.36 -7.66
N PHE A 36 10.08 13.38 -8.70
CA PHE A 36 8.67 13.02 -8.62
C PHE A 36 8.47 11.55 -8.23
N THR A 37 9.23 10.64 -8.85
CA THR A 37 9.14 9.19 -8.54
C THR A 37 9.62 8.85 -7.13
N ILE A 38 10.70 9.50 -6.67
CA ILE A 38 11.19 9.36 -5.29
C ILE A 38 10.15 9.90 -4.29
N ASN A 39 9.55 11.06 -4.58
CA ASN A 39 8.55 11.66 -3.72
C ASN A 39 7.30 10.77 -3.59
N GLN A 40 6.79 10.23 -4.70
CA GLN A 40 5.67 9.28 -4.65
C GLN A 40 5.98 8.04 -3.81
N SER A 41 7.20 7.50 -3.93
CA SER A 41 7.61 6.33 -3.15
C SER A 41 7.68 6.63 -1.64
N ARG A 42 8.11 7.84 -1.25
CA ARG A 42 8.09 8.31 0.14
C ARG A 42 6.67 8.46 0.67
N LEU A 43 5.80 9.14 -0.08
CA LEU A 43 4.39 9.33 0.31
C LEU A 43 3.67 8.00 0.53
N ARG A 44 3.85 7.01 -0.36
CA ARG A 44 3.28 5.66 -0.18
C ARG A 44 3.82 4.97 1.06
N ARG A 45 5.11 5.14 1.36
CA ARG A 45 5.75 4.54 2.54
C ARG A 45 5.21 5.16 3.83
N GLU A 46 5.09 6.48 3.89
CA GLU A 46 4.50 7.20 5.02
C GLU A 46 3.04 6.81 5.23
N PHE A 47 2.24 6.78 4.17
CA PHE A 47 0.86 6.33 4.22
C PHE A 47 0.73 4.89 4.75
N THR A 48 1.57 3.99 4.23
CA THR A 48 1.61 2.59 4.72
C THR A 48 1.99 2.53 6.20
N GLN A 49 2.97 3.32 6.63
CA GLN A 49 3.37 3.37 8.03
C GLN A 49 2.23 3.87 8.92
N ASN A 50 1.53 4.93 8.52
CA ASN A 50 0.40 5.48 9.28
C ASN A 50 -0.74 4.46 9.44
N ILE A 51 -1.08 3.73 8.37
CA ILE A 51 -2.08 2.65 8.45
C ILE A 51 -1.64 1.54 9.41
N MET A 52 -0.36 1.13 9.34
CA MET A 52 0.16 0.08 10.20
C MET A 52 0.30 0.54 11.66
N LEU A 53 0.61 1.82 11.90
CA LEU A 53 0.62 2.43 13.23
C LEU A 53 -0.77 2.47 13.85
N GLN A 54 -1.82 2.69 13.05
CA GLN A 54 -3.20 2.67 13.54
C GLN A 54 -3.55 1.34 14.22
N ARG A 55 -3.05 0.22 13.67
CA ARG A 55 -3.19 -1.11 14.29
C ARG A 55 -2.52 -1.18 15.66
N LEU A 56 -1.34 -0.59 15.83
CA LEU A 56 -0.61 -0.57 17.09
C LEU A 56 -1.26 0.35 18.12
N SER A 57 -1.88 1.44 17.68
CA SER A 57 -2.58 2.39 18.57
C SER A 57 -3.97 1.93 19.00
N ASN A 58 -4.57 0.95 18.32
CA ASN A 58 -5.92 0.51 18.59
C ASN A 58 -5.92 -0.79 19.43
N PRO A 59 -6.25 -0.72 20.73
CA PRO A 59 -6.22 -1.89 21.62
C PRO A 59 -7.25 -2.96 21.22
N ASP A 60 -8.37 -2.58 20.58
CA ASP A 60 -9.36 -3.54 20.10
C ASP A 60 -8.80 -4.34 18.92
N LEU A 61 -8.04 -3.72 18.01
CA LEU A 61 -7.41 -4.43 16.89
C LEU A 61 -6.31 -5.38 17.37
N ALA A 62 -5.57 -4.99 18.41
CA ALA A 62 -4.61 -5.85 19.07
C ALA A 62 -5.31 -7.07 19.70
N ARG A 63 -6.40 -6.85 20.45
CA ARG A 63 -7.22 -7.92 21.05
C ARG A 63 -7.81 -8.85 20.00
N ALA A 64 -8.41 -8.32 18.94
CA ALA A 64 -8.94 -9.10 17.84
C ALA A 64 -7.85 -9.94 17.15
N SER A 65 -6.68 -9.34 16.94
CA SER A 65 -5.52 -10.04 16.35
C SER A 65 -5.02 -11.16 17.26
N GLN A 66 -5.03 -10.98 18.57
CA GLN A 66 -4.64 -12.01 19.53
C GLN A 66 -5.65 -13.16 19.56
N LEU A 67 -6.95 -12.84 19.53
CA LEU A 67 -8.03 -13.84 19.46
C LEU A 67 -7.86 -14.74 18.23
N ILE A 68 -7.68 -14.15 17.05
CA ILE A 68 -7.44 -14.92 15.83
C ILE A 68 -6.12 -15.68 15.91
N ALA A 69 -5.05 -15.08 16.40
CA ALA A 69 -3.75 -15.77 16.53
C ALA A 69 -3.84 -17.01 17.43
N ASN A 70 -4.59 -16.95 18.53
CA ASN A 70 -4.82 -18.09 19.40
C ASN A 70 -5.58 -19.21 18.66
N ARG A 71 -6.60 -18.87 17.87
CA ARG A 71 -7.33 -19.83 17.03
C ARG A 71 -6.43 -20.45 15.94
N VAL A 72 -5.56 -19.65 15.31
CA VAL A 72 -4.53 -20.15 14.37
C VAL A 72 -3.62 -21.16 15.06
N ALA A 73 -3.13 -20.85 16.27
CA ALA A 73 -2.24 -21.73 17.00
C ALA A 73 -2.91 -23.07 17.37
N ASN A 74 -4.21 -23.04 17.65
CA ASN A 74 -5.02 -24.21 18.01
C ASN A 74 -5.63 -24.93 16.80
N ASN A 75 -5.38 -24.46 15.57
CA ASN A 75 -6.02 -24.94 14.35
C ASN A 75 -7.56 -24.94 14.42
N ASP A 76 -8.12 -23.95 15.11
CA ASP A 76 -9.55 -23.77 15.30
C ASP A 76 -10.12 -22.76 14.31
N SER A 77 -11.29 -23.06 13.74
CA SER A 77 -11.98 -22.16 12.80
C SER A 77 -12.80 -21.13 13.57
N TYR A 78 -12.99 -19.93 13.00
CA TYR A 78 -13.88 -18.95 13.63
C TYR A 78 -15.34 -19.40 13.42
N PRO A 79 -16.16 -19.47 14.49
CA PRO A 79 -17.51 -19.99 14.39
C PRO A 79 -18.38 -19.13 13.47
N VAL A 80 -19.27 -19.80 12.73
CA VAL A 80 -20.22 -19.16 11.82
C VAL A 80 -21.25 -18.31 12.60
N ALA A 81 -21.70 -18.83 13.73
CA ALA A 81 -22.55 -18.14 14.69
C ALA A 81 -21.75 -17.97 16.01
N PRO A 82 -20.99 -16.87 16.17
CA PRO A 82 -20.23 -16.63 17.38
C PRO A 82 -21.17 -16.45 18.58
N PRO A 83 -20.89 -17.10 19.72
CA PRO A 83 -21.74 -17.04 20.91
C PRO A 83 -21.56 -15.75 21.71
N ASP A 84 -20.46 -15.02 21.50
CA ASP A 84 -20.10 -13.79 22.20
C ASP A 84 -20.12 -12.61 21.21
N ASP A 85 -20.98 -11.62 21.52
CA ASP A 85 -21.15 -10.40 20.73
C ASP A 85 -19.89 -9.53 20.72
N ASP A 86 -19.11 -9.52 21.81
CA ASP A 86 -17.88 -8.73 21.89
C ASP A 86 -16.77 -9.36 21.05
N GLU A 87 -16.58 -10.67 21.11
CA GLU A 87 -15.65 -11.38 20.21
C GLU A 87 -16.04 -11.16 18.75
N ASN A 88 -17.33 -11.27 18.42
CA ASN A 88 -17.85 -11.04 17.08
C ASN A 88 -17.55 -9.61 16.60
N ARG A 89 -17.82 -8.60 17.42
CA ARG A 89 -17.50 -7.20 17.12
C ARG A 89 -16.01 -7.02 16.82
N LEU A 90 -15.13 -7.61 17.63
CA LEU A 90 -13.68 -7.54 17.45
C LEU A 90 -13.23 -8.18 16.13
N VAL A 91 -13.75 -9.37 15.81
CA VAL A 91 -13.41 -10.06 14.55
C VAL A 91 -13.92 -9.30 13.33
N ILE A 92 -15.15 -8.76 13.37
CA ILE A 92 -15.69 -7.91 12.29
C ILE A 92 -14.78 -6.71 12.05
N MET A 93 -14.33 -6.05 13.12
CA MET A 93 -13.45 -4.90 13.03
C MET A 93 -12.10 -5.28 12.42
N LEU A 94 -11.52 -6.41 12.81
CA LEU A 94 -10.27 -6.91 12.23
C LEU A 94 -10.41 -7.27 10.74
N LEU A 95 -11.49 -7.95 10.36
CA LEU A 95 -11.77 -8.27 8.95
C LEU A 95 -11.98 -7.01 8.11
N SER A 96 -12.65 -6.00 8.66
CA SER A 96 -12.86 -4.72 8.00
C SER A 96 -11.56 -3.94 7.83
N TYR A 97 -10.68 -3.98 8.84
CA TYR A 97 -9.32 -3.44 8.75
C TYR A 97 -8.52 -4.14 7.64
N TYR A 98 -8.55 -5.47 7.57
CA TYR A 98 -7.83 -6.19 6.52
C TYR A 98 -8.41 -6.01 5.12
N GLU A 99 -9.73 -5.86 4.98
CA GLU A 99 -10.35 -5.45 3.71
C GLU A 99 -9.86 -4.08 3.27
N PHE A 100 -9.80 -3.11 4.18
CA PHE A 100 -9.26 -1.78 3.88
C PHE A 100 -7.80 -1.85 3.44
N VAL A 101 -6.96 -2.60 4.15
CA VAL A 101 -5.55 -2.84 3.76
C VAL A 101 -5.47 -3.51 2.40
N ALA A 102 -6.35 -4.47 2.10
CA ALA A 102 -6.37 -5.16 0.82
C ALA A 102 -6.75 -4.24 -0.33
N VAL A 103 -7.77 -3.40 -0.16
CA VAL A 103 -8.15 -2.37 -1.14
C VAL A 103 -6.98 -1.44 -1.43
N ALA A 104 -6.34 -0.90 -0.38
CA ALA A 104 -5.22 0.02 -0.54
C ALA A 104 -3.98 -0.65 -1.18
N TYR A 105 -3.72 -1.91 -0.86
CA TYR A 105 -2.65 -2.68 -1.47
C TYR A 105 -2.91 -2.94 -2.97
N LEU A 106 -4.11 -3.40 -3.32
CA LEU A 106 -4.45 -3.75 -4.71
C LEU A 106 -4.51 -2.51 -5.63
N ARG A 107 -4.81 -1.33 -5.06
CA ARG A 107 -4.73 -0.04 -5.77
C ARG A 107 -3.30 0.49 -5.94
N GLY A 108 -2.33 -0.10 -5.25
CA GLY A 108 -0.93 0.34 -5.28
C GLY A 108 -0.61 1.52 -4.35
N ASP A 109 -1.54 1.86 -3.45
CA ASP A 109 -1.37 2.95 -2.48
C ASP A 109 -0.39 2.55 -1.37
N LEU A 110 -0.31 1.24 -1.08
CA LEU A 110 0.61 0.69 -0.08
C LEU A 110 1.92 0.22 -0.70
N ASN A 111 3.00 0.36 0.06
CA ASN A 111 4.29 -0.23 -0.29
C ASN A 111 4.23 -1.75 -0.12
N GLU A 112 4.34 -2.48 -1.23
CA GLU A 112 4.20 -3.93 -1.26
C GLU A 112 5.15 -4.67 -0.32
N LYS A 113 6.44 -4.27 -0.31
CA LYS A 113 7.47 -4.89 0.53
C LYS A 113 7.12 -4.76 2.02
N THR A 114 6.61 -3.61 2.42
CA THR A 114 6.18 -3.37 3.81
C THR A 114 4.97 -4.24 4.17
N VAL A 115 3.95 -4.29 3.31
CA VAL A 115 2.73 -5.09 3.57
C VAL A 115 3.07 -6.57 3.63
N LYS A 116 3.86 -7.09 2.68
CA LYS A 116 4.29 -8.50 2.69
C LYS A 116 5.02 -8.86 3.98
N ARG A 117 5.98 -8.03 4.39
CA ARG A 117 6.76 -8.27 5.62
C ARG A 117 5.92 -8.21 6.90
N GLN A 118 4.95 -7.30 6.98
CA GLN A 118 4.25 -7.02 8.25
C GLN A 118 2.90 -7.74 8.39
N ALA A 119 2.22 -8.00 7.28
CA ALA A 119 0.81 -8.40 7.31
C ALA A 119 0.51 -9.68 6.51
N GLN A 120 1.39 -10.17 5.64
CA GLN A 120 1.11 -11.32 4.77
C GLN A 120 0.58 -12.54 5.52
N LYS A 121 1.35 -13.01 6.51
CA LYS A 121 0.99 -14.20 7.28
C LYS A 121 -0.34 -14.01 8.01
N ALA A 122 -0.51 -12.86 8.67
CA ALA A 122 -1.70 -12.55 9.44
C ALA A 122 -2.96 -12.42 8.56
N ILE A 123 -2.87 -11.76 7.41
CA ILE A 123 -3.97 -11.64 6.44
C ILE A 123 -4.39 -13.03 5.96
N LYS A 124 -3.42 -13.85 5.52
CA LYS A 124 -3.68 -15.20 5.00
C LYS A 124 -4.31 -16.09 6.06
N SER A 125 -3.70 -16.19 7.25
CA SER A 125 -4.21 -17.05 8.32
C SER A 125 -5.58 -16.60 8.85
N THR A 126 -5.81 -15.28 8.95
CA THR A 126 -7.10 -14.73 9.37
C THR A 126 -8.19 -15.06 8.35
N PHE A 127 -7.90 -14.90 7.06
CA PHE A 127 -8.87 -15.22 6.01
C PHE A 127 -9.26 -16.71 6.02
N GLU A 128 -8.28 -17.61 6.10
CA GLU A 128 -8.56 -19.06 6.10
C GLU A 128 -9.45 -19.46 7.29
N ILE A 129 -9.14 -18.98 8.49
CA ILE A 129 -9.91 -19.31 9.71
C ILE A 129 -11.30 -18.67 9.71
N ALA A 130 -11.43 -17.47 9.15
CA ALA A 130 -12.71 -16.75 9.10
C ALA A 130 -13.53 -17.07 7.84
N ARG A 131 -13.08 -17.97 6.95
CA ARG A 131 -13.69 -18.18 5.64
C ARG A 131 -15.16 -18.61 5.71
N ALA A 132 -15.48 -19.54 6.61
CA ALA A 132 -16.85 -20.01 6.80
C ALA A 132 -17.75 -18.88 7.32
N TYR A 133 -17.28 -18.15 8.34
CA TYR A 133 -17.96 -16.98 8.88
C TYR A 133 -18.20 -15.88 7.83
N ILE A 134 -17.19 -15.55 7.01
CA ILE A 134 -17.31 -14.58 5.92
C ILE A 134 -18.40 -15.01 4.93
N THR A 135 -18.43 -16.30 4.58
CA THR A 135 -19.41 -16.85 3.64
C THR A 135 -20.83 -16.73 4.17
N GLU A 136 -21.05 -17.12 5.42
CA GLU A 136 -22.35 -16.96 6.07
C GLU A 136 -22.76 -15.49 6.14
N ARG A 137 -21.86 -14.62 6.58
CA ARG A 137 -22.13 -13.18 6.71
C ARG A 137 -22.48 -12.53 5.37
N ARG A 138 -21.86 -12.97 4.26
CA ARG A 138 -22.23 -12.53 2.90
C ARG A 138 -23.67 -12.91 2.56
N SER A 139 -24.07 -14.14 2.91
CA SER A 139 -25.43 -14.66 2.72
C SER A 139 -26.43 -13.88 3.57
N ALA A 140 -26.21 -13.81 4.89
CA ALA A 140 -27.08 -13.17 5.87
C ALA A 140 -27.32 -11.68 5.57
N LEU A 141 -26.29 -10.96 5.10
CA LEU A 141 -26.40 -9.53 4.78
C LEU A 141 -26.80 -9.26 3.32
N ASN A 142 -26.99 -10.29 2.49
CA ASN A 142 -27.17 -10.16 1.04
C ASN A 142 -26.09 -9.28 0.37
N ARG A 143 -24.83 -9.49 0.76
CA ARG A 143 -23.65 -8.72 0.28
C ARG A 143 -22.58 -9.67 -0.27
N PRO A 144 -22.71 -10.19 -1.50
CA PRO A 144 -21.79 -11.20 -2.04
C PRO A 144 -20.35 -10.70 -2.20
N LYS A 145 -20.15 -9.38 -2.29
CA LYS A 145 -18.81 -8.75 -2.42
C LYS A 145 -18.16 -8.35 -1.09
N LEU A 146 -18.79 -8.65 0.05
CA LEU A 146 -18.22 -8.31 1.36
C LEU A 146 -16.88 -9.04 1.54
N TYR A 147 -15.81 -8.34 1.91
CA TYR A 147 -14.47 -8.92 2.08
C TYR A 147 -13.86 -9.52 0.80
N LYS A 148 -14.29 -9.07 -0.39
CA LYS A 148 -13.81 -9.61 -1.67
C LYS A 148 -12.33 -9.30 -1.86
N GLU A 149 -11.88 -8.11 -1.52
CA GLU A 149 -10.50 -7.71 -1.79
C GLU A 149 -9.53 -8.35 -0.79
N LEU A 150 -9.96 -8.58 0.45
CA LEU A 150 -9.28 -9.42 1.42
C LEU A 150 -9.10 -10.84 0.87
N GLU A 151 -10.15 -11.45 0.35
CA GLU A 151 -10.08 -12.78 -0.27
C GLU A 151 -9.11 -12.81 -1.46
N ALA A 152 -9.17 -11.81 -2.33
CA ALA A 152 -8.26 -11.70 -3.48
C ALA A 152 -6.80 -11.56 -3.02
N LEU A 153 -6.54 -10.74 -2.00
CA LEU A 153 -5.20 -10.55 -1.46
C LEU A 153 -4.69 -11.80 -0.75
N ALA A 154 -5.51 -12.46 0.07
CA ALA A 154 -5.15 -13.67 0.78
C ALA A 154 -4.75 -14.82 -0.18
N LYS A 155 -5.45 -14.96 -1.31
CA LYS A 155 -5.12 -15.92 -2.37
C LYS A 155 -3.85 -15.58 -3.16
N ARG A 156 -3.52 -14.30 -3.26
CA ARG A 156 -2.30 -13.83 -3.95
C ARG A 156 -1.03 -14.05 -3.13
N PHE A 157 -1.17 -14.18 -1.81
CA PHE A 157 -0.07 -14.36 -0.85
C PHE A 157 0.31 -15.82 -0.60
#